data_AF-A0A6P3S543-F1
#
_entry.id   AF-A0A6P3S543-F1
#
_cell.length_a   1.000
_cell.length_b   1.000
_cell.length_c   1.000
_cell.angle_alpha   90.00
_cell.angle_beta   90.00
_cell.angle_gamma   90.00
#
_symmetry.space_group_name_H-M   'P 1'
#
loop_
_entity.id
_entity.type
_entity.pdbx_description
1 polymer ?
#
loop_
_entity_poly.entity_id
_entity_poly.type
_entity_poly.pdbx_seq_one_letter_code
_entity_poly.pdbx_strand_id
1 'polypeptide(L)'
;MVDSFGIQHDGKENDCEPVGRHPYIMSRQLQYNPTPLTWSKCSKEYVTRFLDRGLGFCLDDVPQKKGLKSKVIAPGVIYDVHHQCQLQYGPNATFCQEVEVSLGILAPLVGMCRA
;
A
#
# COMPACT_ATOMS: atom_id res chain seq x y z
N MET A 1 -6.31 -6.18 7.74
CA MET A 1 -5.47 -7.42 7.67
C MET A 1 -4.28 -7.30 8.60
N VAL A 2 -3.57 -6.17 8.54
CA VAL A 2 -2.48 -5.81 9.45
C VAL A 2 -2.94 -5.58 10.90
N ASP A 3 -4.16 -5.09 11.10
CA ASP A 3 -4.77 -4.96 12.44
C ASP A 3 -4.96 -6.31 13.14
N SER A 4 -5.04 -7.41 12.39
CA SER A 4 -5.13 -8.77 12.94
C SER A 4 -3.89 -9.17 13.73
N PHE A 5 -2.75 -8.51 13.49
CA PHE A 5 -1.51 -8.66 14.28
C PHE A 5 -1.44 -7.69 15.46
N GLY A 6 -2.56 -7.03 15.82
CA GLY A 6 -2.61 -6.05 16.89
C GLY A 6 -1.84 -4.76 16.59
N ILE A 7 -1.53 -4.50 15.32
CA ILE A 7 -0.85 -3.28 14.90
C ILE A 7 -1.84 -2.11 14.96
N GLN A 8 -1.49 -1.07 15.71
CA GLN A 8 -2.28 0.16 15.78
C GLN A 8 -1.91 1.13 14.68
N HIS A 9 -2.81 2.06 14.38
CA HIS A 9 -2.51 3.16 13.47
C HIS A 9 -1.38 4.05 13.98
N ASP A 10 -0.54 4.52 13.05
CA ASP A 10 0.57 5.44 13.33
C ASP A 10 0.07 6.86 13.68
N GLY A 11 0.65 7.45 14.73
CA GLY A 11 0.39 8.81 15.23
C GLY A 11 -0.29 8.84 16.60
N LYS A 12 -0.86 9.99 17.00
CA LYS A 12 -1.31 10.44 18.34
C LYS A 12 -1.53 9.44 19.49
N GLU A 13 -2.07 8.26 19.24
CA GLU A 13 -2.21 7.19 20.24
C GLU A 13 -0.88 6.44 20.53
N ASN A 14 0.17 6.71 19.74
CA ASN A 14 1.54 6.24 19.91
C ASN A 14 2.55 7.26 19.35
N ASP A 15 3.82 7.08 19.69
CA ASP A 15 4.91 7.98 19.28
C ASP A 15 5.39 7.76 17.82
N CYS A 16 4.55 7.17 16.95
CA CYS A 16 4.88 6.93 15.55
C CYS A 16 4.23 7.91 14.58
N GLU A 17 4.31 9.20 14.90
CA GLU A 17 3.96 10.24 13.93
C GLU A 17 4.83 10.12 12.66
N PRO A 18 4.25 10.36 11.47
CA PRO A 18 4.98 10.28 10.22
C PRO A 18 6.12 11.31 10.19
N VAL A 19 7.34 10.83 9.95
CA VAL A 19 8.52 11.69 9.83
C VAL A 19 8.51 12.32 8.44
N GLY A 20 8.34 13.64 8.39
CA GLY A 20 8.44 14.41 7.14
C GLY A 20 7.42 14.01 6.08
N ARG A 21 6.12 14.26 6.30
CA ARG A 21 5.01 13.98 5.35
C ARG A 21 4.99 12.59 4.69
N HIS A 22 5.85 11.66 5.11
CA HIS A 22 5.95 10.32 4.52
C HIS A 22 4.95 9.40 5.20
N PRO A 23 3.92 8.91 4.49
CA PRO A 23 2.96 7.97 5.05
C PRO A 23 3.58 6.56 5.17
N TYR A 24 3.18 5.86 6.22
CA TYR A 24 3.46 4.45 6.45
C TYR A 24 2.23 3.60 6.13
N ILE A 25 2.41 2.27 6.01
CA ILE A 25 1.32 1.31 5.73
C ILE A 25 0.17 1.44 6.76
N MET A 26 0.50 1.75 8.02
CA MET A 26 -0.46 1.89 9.12
C MET A 26 -0.88 3.34 9.40
N SER A 27 -0.58 4.28 8.51
CA SER A 27 -1.04 5.66 8.66
C SER A 27 -2.57 5.74 8.67
N ARG A 28 -3.12 6.66 9.48
CA ARG A 28 -4.58 6.85 9.65
C ARG A 28 -5.29 7.27 8.36
N GLN A 29 -4.57 7.86 7.42
CA GLN A 29 -5.10 8.36 6.16
C GLN A 29 -4.27 7.81 5.01
N LEU A 30 -4.96 7.27 4.00
CA LEU A 30 -4.34 6.89 2.76
C LEU A 30 -4.00 8.16 1.96
N GLN A 31 -2.72 8.39 1.72
CA GLN A 31 -2.27 9.48 0.86
C GLN A 31 -2.03 8.94 -0.55
N TYR A 32 -2.47 9.70 -1.55
CA TYR A 32 -2.18 9.41 -2.96
C TYR A 32 -0.74 9.82 -3.28
N ASN A 33 0.22 9.02 -2.81
CA ASN A 33 1.63 9.18 -3.07
C ASN A 33 2.13 7.97 -3.88
N PRO A 34 2.76 8.16 -5.05
CA PRO A 34 3.30 7.05 -5.85
C PRO A 34 4.50 6.35 -5.19
N THR A 35 5.02 6.89 -4.08
CA THR A 35 6.13 6.30 -3.34
C THR A 35 5.70 5.01 -2.64
N PRO A 36 6.48 3.92 -2.73
CA PRO A 36 6.18 2.69 -2.01
C PRO A 36 6.03 2.95 -0.50
N LEU A 37 4.90 2.51 0.05
CA LEU A 37 4.64 2.62 1.49
C LEU A 37 5.57 1.65 2.25
N THR A 38 6.10 2.12 3.37
CA THR A 38 6.95 1.34 4.26
C THR A 38 6.29 1.15 5.62
N TRP A 39 6.79 0.19 6.40
CA TRP A 39 6.37 0.01 7.79
C TRP A 39 7.06 1.01 8.71
N SER A 40 6.30 1.63 9.62
CA SER A 40 6.85 2.47 10.70
C SER A 40 7.64 1.62 11.72
N LYS A 41 8.40 2.30 12.60
CA LYS A 41 9.08 1.63 13.72
C LYS A 41 8.07 0.95 14.66
N CYS A 42 6.98 1.64 15.04
CA CYS A 42 5.95 1.06 15.93
C CYS A 42 5.28 -0.13 15.28
N SER A 43 4.94 -0.05 13.99
CA SER A 43 4.31 -1.16 13.28
C SER A 43 5.17 -2.43 13.35
N LYS A 44 6.48 -2.30 13.16
CA LYS A 44 7.43 -3.42 13.30
C LYS A 44 7.44 -3.96 14.73
N GLU A 45 7.51 -3.09 15.73
CA GLU A 45 7.52 -3.48 17.15
C GLU A 45 6.20 -4.12 17.60
N TYR A 46 5.06 -3.73 17.04
CA TYR A 46 3.78 -4.37 17.32
C TYR A 46 3.75 -5.80 16.80
N VAL A 47 4.16 -6.03 15.55
CA VAL A 47 4.26 -7.40 14.98
C VAL A 47 5.20 -8.27 15.79
N THR A 48 6.39 -7.77 16.11
CA THR A 48 7.37 -8.52 16.92
C THR A 48 6.77 -8.90 18.28
N ARG A 49 6.17 -7.96 19.00
CA ARG A 49 5.53 -8.24 20.30
C ARG A 49 4.35 -9.20 20.20
N PHE A 50 3.59 -9.15 19.11
CA PHE A 50 2.48 -10.08 18.88
C PHE A 50 2.99 -11.52 18.73
N LEU A 51 4.04 -11.70 17.92
CA LEU A 51 4.66 -13.01 17.68
C LEU A 51 5.40 -13.53 18.91
N ASP A 52 6.19 -12.68 19.59
CA ASP A 52 6.95 -13.06 20.81
C ASP A 52 6.04 -13.51 21.96
N ARG A 53 4.80 -13.02 22.00
CA ARG A 53 3.78 -13.46 22.96
C ARG A 53 3.12 -14.79 22.59
N GLY A 54 3.48 -15.39 21.47
CA GLY A 54 2.89 -16.62 20.96
C GLY A 54 1.48 -16.45 20.40
N LEU A 55 1.01 -15.22 20.14
CA LEU A 55 -0.33 -14.98 19.58
C LEU A 55 -0.43 -15.38 18.10
N GLY A 56 0.72 -15.58 17.44
CA GLY A 56 0.83 -16.09 16.08
C GLY A 56 0.96 -17.60 15.96
N PHE A 57 0.69 -18.39 17.02
CA PHE A 57 0.90 -19.85 17.01
C PHE A 57 0.21 -20.59 15.86
N CYS A 58 -0.89 -20.03 15.32
CA CYS A 58 -1.62 -20.58 14.20
C CYS A 58 -0.94 -20.34 12.83
N LEU A 59 0.23 -19.71 12.81
CA LEU A 59 1.03 -19.46 11.61
C LEU A 59 2.27 -20.38 11.54
N ASP A 60 2.48 -21.21 12.57
CA ASP A 60 3.66 -22.06 12.68
C ASP A 60 3.56 -23.35 11.85
N ASP A 61 2.35 -23.73 11.41
CA ASP A 61 2.14 -24.91 10.59
C ASP A 61 2.43 -24.65 9.11
N VAL A 62 3.03 -25.64 8.45
CA VAL A 62 3.30 -25.56 7.01
C VAL A 62 1.98 -25.71 6.25
N PRO A 63 1.67 -24.81 5.30
CA PRO A 63 0.41 -24.89 4.55
C PRO A 63 0.32 -26.21 3.76
N GLN A 64 -0.75 -26.97 4.01
CA GLN A 64 -0.95 -28.29 3.39
C GLN A 64 -1.22 -28.22 1.87
N LYS A 65 -1.81 -27.12 1.40
CA LYS A 65 -2.01 -26.87 -0.02
C LYS A 65 -0.80 -26.11 -0.55
N LYS A 66 -0.22 -26.57 -1.66
CA LYS A 66 0.70 -25.74 -2.45
C LYS A 66 -0.03 -24.44 -2.74
N GLY A 67 0.45 -23.34 -2.15
CA GLY A 67 -0.15 -22.03 -2.34
C GLY A 67 -0.33 -21.73 -3.82
N LEU A 68 -1.33 -20.91 -4.15
CA LEU A 68 -1.45 -20.35 -5.49
C LEU A 68 -0.07 -19.81 -5.88
N LYS A 69 0.53 -20.39 -6.93
CA LYS A 69 1.80 -19.91 -7.44
C LYS A 69 1.54 -18.53 -8.02
N SER A 70 1.72 -17.50 -7.19
CA SER A 70 1.69 -16.13 -7.67
C SER A 70 2.87 -15.97 -8.61
N LYS A 71 2.59 -15.68 -9.89
CA LYS A 71 3.64 -15.22 -10.78
C LYS A 71 4.10 -13.87 -10.22
N VAL A 72 5.37 -13.76 -9.84
CA VAL A 72 5.97 -12.51 -9.37
C VAL A 72 6.14 -11.59 -10.59
N ILE A 73 5.03 -11.07 -11.08
CA ILE A 73 4.95 -10.12 -12.19
C ILE A 73 4.40 -8.83 -11.58
N ALA A 74 5.07 -7.71 -11.84
CA ALA A 74 4.61 -6.42 -11.36
C ALA A 74 3.20 -6.13 -11.88
N PRO A 75 2.26 -5.64 -11.04
CA PRO A 75 0.89 -5.36 -11.47
C PRO A 75 0.81 -4.43 -12.69
N GLY A 76 1.73 -3.47 -12.81
CA GLY A 76 1.78 -2.57 -13.97
C GLY A 76 2.11 -3.24 -15.32
N VAL A 77 2.56 -4.50 -15.32
CA VAL A 77 2.75 -5.30 -16.55
C VAL A 77 1.47 -6.07 -16.91
N ILE A 78 0.63 -6.38 -15.92
CA ILE A 78 -0.63 -7.12 -16.10
C ILE A 78 -1.80 -6.17 -16.34
N TYR A 79 -1.78 -5.03 -15.67
CA TYR A 79 -2.80 -3.99 -15.68
C TYR A 79 -2.16 -2.70 -16.18
N ASP A 80 -2.46 -2.32 -17.42
CA ASP A 80 -2.06 -1.03 -17.97
C ASP A 80 -2.78 0.14 -17.25
N VAL A 81 -2.39 1.37 -17.59
CA VAL A 81 -2.93 2.59 -16.97
C VAL A 81 -4.43 2.76 -17.18
N HIS A 82 -4.98 2.29 -18.31
CA HIS A 82 -6.41 2.40 -18.61
C HIS A 82 -7.20 1.40 -17.76
N HIS A 83 -6.72 0.17 -17.65
CA HIS A 83 -7.31 -0.86 -16.81
C HIS A 83 -7.25 -0.48 -15.33
N GLN A 84 -6.15 0.12 -14.86
CA GLN A 84 -6.06 0.64 -13.49
C GLN A 84 -7.10 1.73 -13.21
N CYS A 85 -7.39 2.62 -14.17
CA CYS A 85 -8.49 3.58 -14.05
C CYS A 85 -9.86 2.92 -13.94
N GLN A 86 -10.12 1.88 -14.74
CA GLN A 86 -11.38 1.14 -14.70
C GLN A 86 -11.59 0.44 -13.35
N LEU A 87 -10.54 -0.14 -12.77
CA LEU A 87 -10.60 -0.78 -11.46
C LEU A 87 -10.89 0.23 -10.34
N GLN A 88 -10.38 1.46 -10.46
CA GLN A 88 -10.53 2.49 -9.43
C GLN A 88 -11.86 3.25 -9.51
N TYR A 89 -12.36 3.54 -10.72
CA TYR A 89 -13.49 4.44 -10.94
C TYR A 89 -14.67 3.79 -11.68
N GLY A 90 -14.54 2.55 -12.13
CA GLY A 90 -15.58 1.79 -12.82
C GLY A 90 -15.30 1.60 -14.32
N PRO A 91 -16.06 0.72 -15.00
CA PRO A 91 -15.72 0.23 -16.34
C PRO A 91 -15.71 1.30 -17.45
N ASN A 92 -16.39 2.43 -17.23
CA ASN A 92 -16.43 3.54 -18.19
C ASN A 92 -15.26 4.51 -18.02
N ALA A 93 -14.46 4.35 -16.97
CA ALA A 93 -13.37 5.27 -16.70
C ALA A 93 -12.21 5.06 -17.69
N THR A 94 -11.61 6.16 -18.12
CA THR A 94 -10.47 6.17 -19.05
C THR A 94 -9.30 6.95 -18.49
N PHE A 95 -8.11 6.54 -18.88
CA PHE A 95 -6.90 7.32 -18.67
C PHE A 95 -6.92 8.60 -19.51
N CYS A 96 -6.66 9.74 -18.88
CA CYS A 96 -6.44 11.01 -19.54
C CYS A 96 -4.95 11.34 -19.53
N GLN A 97 -4.38 11.45 -20.72
CA GLN A 97 -3.07 12.06 -20.88
C GLN A 97 -3.27 13.57 -20.95
N GLU A 98 -3.21 14.27 -19.81
CA GLU A 98 -3.14 15.72 -19.84
C GLU A 98 -1.82 16.13 -20.51
N VAL A 99 -1.91 16.62 -21.75
CA VAL A 99 -0.84 17.39 -22.36
C VAL A 99 -1.09 18.85 -21.99
N GLU A 100 -0.58 19.28 -20.84
CA GLU A 100 -0.23 20.69 -20.64
C GLU A 100 1.23 20.81 -20.19
N VAL A 101 2.06 21.17 -21.17
CA VAL A 101 3.40 21.71 -20.98
C VAL A 101 3.25 23.09 -20.33
N SER A 102 3.55 23.22 -19.03
CA SER A 102 4.24 24.39 -18.43
C SER A 102 4.23 24.36 -16.89
N LEU A 103 5.23 23.73 -16.28
CA LEU A 103 6.19 24.33 -15.34
C LEU A 103 7.06 23.19 -14.78
N GLY A 104 8.36 23.41 -14.70
CA GLY A 104 9.34 22.37 -14.44
C GLY A 104 9.17 21.61 -13.13
N ILE A 105 9.90 20.49 -13.09
CA ILE A 105 10.20 19.61 -11.96
C ILE A 105 9.34 18.33 -11.94
N LEU A 106 9.89 17.29 -12.60
CA LEU A 106 9.83 15.87 -12.22
C LEU A 106 8.53 15.40 -11.54
N ALA A 107 7.44 15.28 -12.29
CA ALA A 107 6.28 14.51 -11.86
C ALA A 107 6.30 13.14 -12.57
N PRO A 108 6.41 12.01 -11.84
CA PRO A 108 6.35 10.69 -12.47
C PRO A 108 4.90 10.38 -12.83
N LEU A 109 4.56 10.40 -14.12
CA LEU A 109 3.43 9.66 -14.72
C LEU A 109 2.09 9.66 -13.94
N VAL A 110 1.66 10.79 -13.38
CA VAL A 110 0.30 10.90 -12.82
C VAL A 110 -0.63 11.42 -13.92
N GLY A 111 -0.97 10.56 -14.87
CA GLY A 111 -2.15 10.83 -15.68
C GLY A 111 -3.40 10.61 -14.83
N MET A 112 -4.38 11.50 -14.96
CA MET A 112 -5.62 11.42 -14.19
C MET A 112 -6.59 10.43 -14.84
N CYS A 113 -7.43 9.80 -14.03
CA CYS A 113 -8.54 8.99 -14.55
C CYS A 113 -9.79 9.87 -14.67
N ARG A 114 -10.48 9.78 -15.81
CA ARG A 114 -11.78 10.40 -16.02
C ARG A 114 -12.87 9.33 -15.97
N ALA A 115 -13.86 9.51 -15.10
CA ALA A 115 -15.04 8.66 -15.00
C ALA A 115 -16.07 8.99 -16.09
#